data_AF-A0A4U1L1I9-F1
#
_entry.id   AF-A0A4U1L1I9-F1
#
_cell.length_a   1.000
_cell.length_b   1.000
_cell.length_c   1.000
_cell.angle_alpha   90.00
_cell.angle_beta   90.00
_cell.angle_gamma   90.00
#
_symmetry.space_group_name_H-M   'P 1'
#
loop_
_entity.id
_entity.type
_entity.pdbx_description
1 polymer ?
#
loop_
_entity_poly.entity_id
_entity_poly.type
_entity_poly.pdbx_seq_one_letter_code
_entity_poly.pdbx_strand_id
1 'polypeptide(L)'
;MLGAALLLLAPGGVVHGSAQPVDDPAIVAAPDTLYLFVASWCAPCRIELGQLDAIAAGAAPARVRVVPYDRTRPTHAMLRAIAPERRWIPETRADRALASALARNAHALPYSFLTDAAGRPCAWHRVGLTGRAAAAMQAHCRRGAPGEDALR
;
A
#
# COMPACT_ATOMS: atom_id res chain seq x y z
N MET A 1 -44.64 45.82 -24.48
CA MET A 1 -43.24 45.66 -24.91
C MET A 1 -42.58 44.66 -23.98
N LEU A 2 -42.37 43.43 -24.44
CA LEU A 2 -41.76 42.34 -23.66
C LEU A 2 -40.23 42.53 -23.62
N GLY A 3 -39.65 42.57 -22.43
CA GLY A 3 -38.19 42.52 -22.22
C GLY A 3 -37.77 41.12 -21.75
N ALA A 4 -37.05 40.39 -22.60
CA ALA A 4 -36.46 39.10 -22.31
C ALA A 4 -35.21 39.27 -21.42
N ALA A 5 -35.19 38.63 -20.25
CA ALA A 5 -33.99 38.52 -19.43
C ALA A 5 -33.30 37.18 -19.74
N LEU A 6 -32.11 37.30 -20.34
CA LEU A 6 -31.22 36.24 -20.79
C LEU A 6 -30.58 35.55 -19.56
N LEU A 7 -30.94 34.29 -19.30
CA LEU A 7 -30.25 33.43 -18.32
C LEU A 7 -28.95 32.90 -18.94
N LEU A 8 -27.82 33.49 -18.56
CA LEU A 8 -26.48 32.97 -18.86
C LEU A 8 -26.17 31.80 -17.91
N LEU A 9 -26.29 30.57 -18.42
CA LEU A 9 -25.74 29.37 -17.80
C LEU A 9 -24.23 29.30 -18.13
N ALA A 10 -23.38 29.47 -17.11
CA ALA A 10 -21.95 29.21 -17.23
C ALA A 10 -21.68 27.70 -17.20
N PRO A 11 -20.79 27.17 -18.06
CA PRO A 11 -20.47 25.75 -18.14
C PRO A 11 -19.60 25.28 -16.98
N GLY A 12 -19.74 23.98 -16.68
CA GLY A 12 -19.21 23.30 -15.50
C GLY A 12 -17.70 23.46 -15.29
N GLY A 13 -17.34 23.76 -14.04
CA GLY A 13 -15.97 23.68 -13.57
C GLY A 13 -15.49 22.23 -13.55
N VAL A 14 -14.44 21.95 -14.29
CA VAL A 14 -13.72 20.68 -14.24
C VAL A 14 -12.89 20.66 -12.95
N VAL A 15 -13.29 19.87 -11.97
CA VAL A 15 -12.48 19.66 -10.76
C VAL A 15 -11.31 18.75 -11.15
N HIS A 16 -10.14 19.35 -11.38
CA HIS A 16 -8.88 18.62 -11.42
C HIS A 16 -8.57 18.12 -10.00
N GLY A 17 -8.99 16.90 -9.70
CA GLY A 17 -8.58 16.19 -8.49
C GLY A 17 -7.10 15.80 -8.61
N SER A 18 -6.20 16.64 -8.11
CA SER A 18 -4.83 16.25 -7.83
C SER A 18 -4.84 15.18 -6.73
N ALA A 19 -4.63 13.92 -7.09
CA ALA A 19 -4.36 12.86 -6.14
C ALA A 19 -3.09 13.22 -5.36
N GLN A 20 -3.24 13.74 -4.15
CA GLN A 20 -2.11 13.98 -3.27
C GLN A 20 -1.46 12.62 -2.94
N PRO A 21 -0.12 12.54 -2.89
CA PRO A 21 0.57 11.41 -2.29
C PRO A 21 0.03 11.20 -0.88
N VAL A 22 -0.30 9.95 -0.54
CA VAL A 22 -0.89 9.58 0.74
C VAL A 22 0.23 9.42 1.75
N ASP A 23 0.84 10.54 2.12
CA ASP A 23 1.86 10.64 3.15
C ASP A 23 1.18 11.06 4.45
N ASP A 24 0.34 10.20 5.05
CA ASP A 24 -0.14 10.45 6.41
C ASP A 24 0.98 10.08 7.40
N PRO A 25 1.67 11.06 8.01
CA PRO A 25 2.81 10.80 8.88
C PRO A 25 2.42 10.11 10.19
N ALA A 26 1.12 9.94 10.48
CA ALA A 26 0.65 9.27 11.69
C ALA A 26 0.69 7.72 11.58
N ILE A 27 0.88 7.15 10.39
CA ILE A 27 0.97 5.70 10.21
C ILE A 27 2.42 5.25 10.45
N VAL A 28 2.71 4.86 11.69
CA VAL A 28 3.96 4.17 12.05
C VAL A 28 3.72 2.67 12.05
N ALA A 29 4.31 1.97 11.09
CA ALA A 29 4.28 0.51 11.01
C ALA A 29 5.62 -0.09 11.46
N ALA A 30 5.81 -1.40 11.31
CA ALA A 30 7.10 -2.01 11.62
C ALA A 30 8.18 -1.46 10.65
N PRO A 31 9.39 -1.15 11.13
CA PRO A 31 10.48 -0.66 10.29
C PRO A 31 10.95 -1.72 9.31
N ASP A 32 11.55 -1.27 8.20
CA ASP A 32 12.15 -2.10 7.16
C ASP A 32 11.25 -3.29 6.77
N THR A 33 9.98 -2.99 6.48
CA THR A 33 8.96 -4.01 6.22
C THR A 33 8.19 -3.69 4.95
N LEU A 34 8.22 -4.63 4.01
CA LEU A 34 7.35 -4.66 2.84
C LEU A 34 6.02 -5.33 3.22
N TYR A 35 4.94 -4.56 3.16
CA TYR A 35 3.59 -5.05 3.38
C TYR A 35 2.92 -5.36 2.04
N LEU A 36 2.33 -6.56 1.91
CA LEU A 36 1.58 -7.00 0.74
C LEU A 36 0.11 -7.22 1.13
N PHE A 37 -0.80 -6.36 0.68
CA PHE A 37 -2.23 -6.47 0.97
C PHE A 37 -2.91 -7.34 -0.08
N VAL A 38 -3.58 -8.39 0.38
CA VAL A 38 -4.17 -9.41 -0.49
C VAL A 38 -5.57 -9.81 -0.05
N ALA A 39 -6.37 -10.25 -1.02
CA ALA A 39 -7.68 -10.85 -0.78
C ALA A 39 -7.87 -12.09 -1.65
N SER A 40 -8.66 -13.05 -1.17
CA SER A 40 -8.93 -14.30 -1.91
C SER A 40 -9.63 -14.10 -3.25
N TRP A 41 -10.47 -13.07 -3.39
CA TRP A 41 -11.19 -12.74 -4.62
C TRP A 41 -10.32 -11.98 -5.64
N CYS A 42 -9.15 -11.51 -5.24
CA CYS A 42 -8.23 -10.77 -6.10
C CYS A 42 -7.33 -11.75 -6.89
N ALA A 43 -7.64 -11.95 -8.18
CA ALA A 43 -6.85 -12.85 -9.02
C ALA A 43 -5.37 -12.45 -9.14
N PRO A 44 -4.99 -11.17 -9.34
CA PRO A 44 -3.58 -10.79 -9.39
C PRO A 44 -2.85 -10.98 -8.06
N CYS A 45 -3.54 -10.90 -6.92
CA CYS A 45 -2.96 -11.18 -5.60
C CYS A 45 -2.47 -12.63 -5.50
N ARG A 46 -3.20 -13.60 -6.08
CA ARG A 46 -2.78 -15.01 -6.09
C ARG A 46 -1.52 -15.22 -6.94
N ILE A 47 -1.37 -14.47 -8.03
CA ILE A 47 -0.16 -14.50 -8.88
C ILE A 47 1.03 -13.95 -8.09
N GLU A 48 0.85 -12.83 -7.39
CA GLU A 48 1.88 -12.21 -6.54
C GLU A 48 2.35 -13.16 -5.42
N LEU A 49 1.41 -13.83 -4.73
CA LEU A 49 1.75 -14.82 -3.70
C LEU A 49 2.51 -16.03 -4.26
N GLY A 50 2.31 -16.40 -5.53
CA GLY A 50 3.11 -17.43 -6.21
C GLY A 50 4.57 -17.02 -6.46
N GLN A 51 4.89 -15.74 -6.33
CA GLN A 51 6.24 -15.18 -6.51
C GLN A 51 6.85 -14.70 -5.19
N LEU A 52 6.28 -15.08 -4.04
CA LEU A 52 6.60 -14.49 -2.75
C LEU A 52 8.09 -14.57 -2.38
N ASP A 53 8.79 -15.63 -2.76
CA ASP A 53 10.23 -15.75 -2.49
C ASP A 53 11.08 -14.80 -3.34
N ALA A 54 10.72 -14.61 -4.61
CA ALA A 54 11.39 -13.62 -5.46
C ALA A 54 11.13 -12.20 -4.98
N ILE A 55 9.91 -11.92 -4.51
CA ILE A 55 9.55 -10.64 -3.88
C ILE A 55 10.38 -10.42 -2.60
N ALA A 56 10.48 -11.43 -1.73
CA ALA A 56 11.27 -11.34 -0.51
C ALA A 56 12.76 -11.13 -0.80
N ALA A 57 13.32 -11.82 -1.80
CA ALA A 57 14.69 -11.61 -2.23
C ALA A 57 14.92 -10.18 -2.76
N GLY A 58 13.98 -9.65 -3.54
CA GLY A 58 14.05 -8.27 -4.03
C GLY A 58 13.92 -7.22 -2.93
N ALA A 59 13.09 -7.47 -1.91
CA ALA A 59 12.89 -6.57 -0.79
C ALA A 59 14.06 -6.58 0.22
N ALA A 60 14.95 -7.56 0.17
CA ALA A 60 16.02 -7.70 1.17
C ALA A 60 16.86 -6.41 1.31
N PRO A 61 17.19 -5.99 2.55
CA PRO A 61 17.01 -6.71 3.82
C PRO A 61 15.64 -6.55 4.49
N ALA A 62 14.66 -5.88 3.87
CA ALA A 62 13.35 -5.69 4.47
C ALA A 62 12.61 -7.02 4.70
N ARG A 63 11.82 -7.08 5.77
CA ARG A 63 10.94 -8.21 6.06
C ARG A 63 9.70 -8.13 5.16
N VAL A 64 9.16 -9.27 4.74
CA VAL A 64 7.90 -9.30 4.00
C VAL A 64 6.76 -9.73 4.93
N ARG A 65 5.68 -8.95 4.96
CA ARG A 65 4.42 -9.27 5.65
C ARG A 65 3.26 -9.30 4.67
N VAL A 66 2.64 -10.47 4.53
CA VAL A 66 1.39 -10.65 3.80
C VAL A 66 0.22 -10.34 4.74
N VAL A 67 -0.63 -9.41 4.33
CA VAL A 67 -1.71 -8.83 5.13
C VAL A 67 -3.05 -9.13 4.47
N PRO A 68 -4.00 -9.75 5.19
CA PRO A 68 -5.35 -9.90 4.66
C PRO A 68 -6.04 -8.53 4.56
N TYR A 69 -6.53 -8.19 3.37
CA TYR A 69 -7.36 -7.00 3.16
C TYR A 69 -8.76 -7.16 3.78
N ASP A 70 -9.30 -8.37 3.78
CA ASP A 70 -10.58 -8.71 4.39
C ASP A 70 -10.46 -9.91 5.35
N ARG A 71 -11.50 -10.14 6.16
CA ARG A 71 -11.53 -11.21 7.18
C ARG A 71 -12.38 -12.41 6.75
N THR A 72 -12.58 -12.58 5.45
CA THR A 72 -13.43 -13.66 4.94
C THR A 72 -12.75 -15.02 5.11
N ARG A 73 -13.53 -16.08 5.31
CA ARG A 73 -12.99 -17.45 5.41
C ARG A 73 -12.12 -17.83 4.20
N PRO A 74 -12.47 -17.49 2.95
CA PRO A 74 -11.61 -17.78 1.80
C PRO A 74 -10.26 -17.05 1.84
N THR A 75 -10.20 -15.79 2.30
CA THR A 75 -8.93 -15.06 2.45
C THR A 75 -8.05 -15.70 3.52
N HIS A 76 -8.63 -16.07 4.68
CA HIS A 76 -7.90 -16.83 5.69
C HIS A 76 -7.39 -18.18 5.17
N ALA A 77 -8.18 -18.86 4.32
CA ALA A 77 -7.77 -20.12 3.71
C ALA A 77 -6.59 -19.97 2.76
N MET A 78 -6.62 -18.95 1.90
CA MET A 78 -5.53 -18.62 0.99
C MET A 78 -4.21 -18.40 1.74
N LEU A 79 -4.26 -17.69 2.88
CA LEU A 79 -3.07 -17.39 3.68
C LEU A 79 -2.49 -18.59 4.42
N ARG A 80 -3.18 -19.73 4.51
CA ARG A 80 -2.62 -20.92 5.18
C ARG A 80 -1.39 -21.48 4.45
N ALA A 81 -1.27 -21.25 3.15
CA ALA A 81 -0.11 -21.66 2.35
C ALA A 81 1.13 -20.76 2.56
N ILE A 82 0.99 -19.63 3.25
CA ILE A 82 2.09 -18.70 3.49
C ILE A 82 2.80 -19.06 4.81
N ALA A 83 4.13 -19.00 4.80
CA ALA A 83 4.97 -19.26 5.96
C ALA A 83 4.54 -18.38 7.16
N PRO A 84 4.39 -18.94 8.39
CA PRO A 84 3.87 -18.22 9.56
C PRO A 84 4.54 -16.87 9.81
N GLU A 85 5.85 -16.80 9.69
CA GLU A 85 6.67 -15.61 9.93
C GLU A 85 6.45 -14.47 8.93
N ARG A 86 5.92 -14.78 7.74
CA ARG A 86 5.53 -13.78 6.72
C ARG A 86 4.07 -13.39 6.82
N ARG A 87 3.26 -14.05 7.65
CA ARG A 87 1.84 -13.70 7.82
C ARG A 87 1.69 -12.67 8.91
N TRP A 88 1.01 -11.58 8.60
CA TRP A 88 0.56 -10.65 9.62
C TRP A 88 -0.97 -10.65 9.64
N ILE A 89 -1.53 -11.30 10.65
CA ILE A 89 -2.96 -11.27 10.95
C ILE A 89 -3.16 -10.21 12.04
N PRO A 90 -3.89 -9.12 11.80
CA PRO A 90 -4.11 -8.09 12.82
C PRO A 90 -4.92 -8.60 14.03
N GLU A 91 -4.24 -8.86 15.16
CA GLU A 91 -4.85 -9.46 16.37
C GLU A 91 -5.32 -8.42 17.38
N THR A 92 -4.62 -7.30 17.52
CA THR A 92 -5.00 -6.24 18.46
C THR A 92 -5.96 -5.24 17.82
N ARG A 93 -6.64 -4.43 18.65
CA ARG A 93 -7.45 -3.30 18.15
C ARG A 93 -6.59 -2.30 17.39
N ALA A 94 -5.37 -2.05 17.86
CA ALA A 94 -4.41 -1.15 17.22
C ALA A 94 -3.98 -1.69 15.86
N ASP A 95 -3.62 -2.98 15.75
CA ASP A 95 -3.25 -3.60 14.47
C ASP A 95 -4.38 -3.50 13.45
N ARG A 96 -5.62 -3.75 13.89
CA ARG A 96 -6.80 -3.64 13.02
C ARG A 96 -7.05 -2.22 12.56
N ALA A 97 -6.88 -1.24 13.45
CA ALA A 97 -7.01 0.17 13.10
C ALA A 97 -5.94 0.57 12.07
N LEU A 98 -4.70 0.13 12.27
CA LEU A 98 -3.58 0.34 11.34
C LEU A 98 -3.84 -0.32 9.99
N ALA A 99 -4.16 -1.62 9.97
CA ALA A 99 -4.48 -2.34 8.74
C ALA A 99 -5.67 -1.71 7.99
N SER A 100 -6.69 -1.24 8.72
CA SER A 100 -7.83 -0.55 8.11
C SER A 100 -7.44 0.83 7.57
N ALA A 101 -6.60 1.59 8.26
CA ALA A 101 -6.10 2.87 7.79
C ALA A 101 -5.29 2.70 6.50
N LEU A 102 -4.38 1.72 6.48
CA LEU A 102 -3.60 1.36 5.30
C LEU A 102 -4.47 0.87 4.15
N ALA A 103 -5.47 0.03 4.43
CA ALA A 103 -6.39 -0.50 3.42
C ALA A 103 -7.32 0.56 2.82
N ARG A 104 -7.77 1.56 3.60
CA ARG A 104 -8.59 2.68 3.07
C ARG A 104 -7.85 3.51 2.02
N ASN A 105 -6.52 3.50 2.06
CA ASN A 105 -5.68 4.18 1.08
C ASN A 105 -5.41 3.33 -0.17
N ALA A 106 -5.85 2.06 -0.18
CA ALA A 106 -5.78 1.21 -1.34
C ALA A 106 -6.96 1.51 -2.28
N HIS A 107 -6.67 2.10 -3.44
CA HIS A 107 -7.68 2.31 -4.50
C HIS A 107 -7.94 1.04 -5.33
N ALA A 108 -7.05 0.05 -5.25
CA ALA A 108 -7.14 -1.23 -5.94
C ALA A 108 -6.27 -2.27 -5.22
N LEU A 109 -6.53 -3.55 -5.48
CA LEU A 109 -5.67 -4.66 -5.08
C LEU A 109 -5.00 -5.29 -6.32
N PRO A 110 -3.79 -5.87 -6.16
CA PRO A 110 -2.97 -5.86 -4.96
C PRO A 110 -2.36 -4.48 -4.69
N TYR A 111 -1.99 -4.27 -3.43
CA TYR A 111 -1.43 -3.03 -2.95
C TYR A 111 -0.30 -3.33 -1.97
N SER A 112 0.82 -2.65 -2.14
CA SER A 112 2.03 -2.91 -1.37
C SER A 112 2.75 -1.63 -1.04
N PHE A 113 3.42 -1.61 0.11
CA PHE A 113 4.31 -0.51 0.47
C PHE A 113 5.46 -1.00 1.34
N LEU A 114 6.56 -0.27 1.26
CA LEU A 114 7.77 -0.52 2.03
C LEU A 114 7.97 0.61 3.03
N THR A 115 8.36 0.26 4.26
CA THR A 115 8.73 1.20 5.30
C THR A 115 10.23 1.40 5.42
N ASP A 116 10.62 2.59 5.86
CA ASP A 116 12.00 2.93 6.24
C ASP A 116 12.36 2.39 7.65
N ALA A 117 13.58 2.69 8.11
CA ALA A 117 14.06 2.33 9.44
C ALA A 117 13.25 2.98 10.60
N ALA A 118 12.48 4.04 10.31
CA ALA A 118 11.58 4.70 11.26
C ALA A 118 10.14 4.14 11.19
N GLY A 119 9.87 3.16 10.33
CA GLY A 119 8.54 2.58 10.17
C GLY A 119 7.59 3.43 9.32
N ARG A 120 8.10 4.45 8.62
CA ARG A 120 7.30 5.32 7.74
C ARG A 120 7.30 4.78 6.31
N PRO A 121 6.17 4.80 5.59
CA PRO A 121 6.15 4.43 4.19
C PRO A 121 7.13 5.27 3.36
N CYS A 122 8.01 4.62 2.61
CA CYS A 122 8.99 5.26 1.75
C CYS A 122 8.83 4.88 0.27
N ALA A 123 8.09 3.80 -0.04
CA ALA A 123 7.75 3.44 -1.40
C ALA A 123 6.38 2.73 -1.45
N TRP A 124 5.62 2.99 -2.53
CA TRP A 124 4.29 2.42 -2.75
C TRP A 124 4.22 1.71 -4.11
N HIS A 125 3.42 0.65 -4.19
CA HIS A 125 3.14 -0.08 -5.43
C HIS A 125 1.67 -0.53 -5.45
N ARG A 126 0.97 -0.32 -6.58
CA ARG A 126 -0.51 -0.44 -6.67
C ARG A 126 -0.99 -1.47 -7.70
N VAL A 127 -0.09 -2.31 -8.17
CA VAL A 127 -0.35 -3.41 -9.10
C VAL A 127 0.41 -4.64 -8.62
N GLY A 128 0.30 -5.78 -9.32
CA GLY A 128 1.03 -6.99 -8.94
C GLY A 128 2.52 -6.71 -8.72
N LEU A 129 3.02 -7.10 -7.54
CA LEU A 129 4.44 -6.93 -7.21
C LEU A 129 5.26 -8.10 -7.76
N THR A 130 6.47 -7.80 -8.23
CA THR A 130 7.46 -8.78 -8.66
C THR A 130 8.75 -8.59 -7.86
N GLY A 131 9.66 -9.56 -7.87
CA GLY A 131 10.98 -9.42 -7.24
C GLY A 131 11.76 -8.20 -7.73
N ARG A 132 11.72 -7.92 -9.04
CA ARG A 132 12.37 -6.72 -9.61
C ARG A 132 11.75 -5.42 -9.12
N ALA A 133 10.43 -5.36 -9.03
CA ALA A 133 9.73 -4.19 -8.51
C ALA A 133 10.01 -3.98 -7.01
N ALA A 134 10.06 -5.05 -6.21
CA ALA A 134 10.46 -5.00 -4.82
C ALA A 134 11.89 -4.47 -4.63
N ALA A 135 12.84 -4.92 -5.47
CA ALA A 135 14.20 -4.39 -5.48
C ALA A 135 14.26 -2.89 -5.83
N ALA A 136 13.41 -2.44 -6.76
CA ALA A 136 13.31 -1.02 -7.09
C ALA A 136 12.76 -0.19 -5.91
N MET A 137 11.76 -0.71 -5.19
CA MET A 137 11.24 -0.07 -3.97
C MET A 137 12.32 0.00 -2.89
N GLN A 138 13.04 -1.09 -2.63
CA GLN A 138 14.13 -1.12 -1.65
C GLN A 138 15.23 -0.11 -2.00
N ALA A 139 15.62 -0.04 -3.27
CA ALA A 139 16.61 0.92 -3.73
C ALA A 139 16.11 2.37 -3.57
N HIS A 140 14.83 2.63 -3.79
CA HIS A 140 14.23 3.94 -3.57
C HIS A 140 14.26 4.33 -2.08
N CYS A 141 13.78 3.46 -1.20
CA CYS A 141 13.80 3.67 0.24
C CYS A 141 15.21 3.90 0.78
N ARG A 142 16.23 3.20 0.28
CA ARG A 142 17.62 3.42 0.69
C ARG A 142 18.19 4.77 0.26
N ARG A 143 17.67 5.37 -0.82
CA ARG A 143 18.06 6.72 -1.26
C ARG A 143 17.32 7.83 -0.52
N GLY A 144 16.11 7.55 -0.04
CA GLY A 144 15.29 8.50 0.72
C GLY A 144 15.35 8.32 2.24
N ALA A 145 15.97 7.23 2.74
CA ALA A 145 16.24 7.06 4.16
C ALA A 145 17.11 8.23 4.63
N PRO A 146 16.72 8.96 5.69
CA PRO A 146 17.48 10.10 6.16
C PRO A 146 18.85 9.64 6.68
N GLY A 147 19.86 9.70 5.82
CA GLY A 147 21.24 9.89 6.20
C GLY A 147 21.50 11.39 6.31
N GLU A 148 21.64 11.88 7.54
CA GLU A 148 22.45 13.05 7.93
C GLU A 148 22.29 14.45 7.30
N ASP A 149 21.38 14.73 6.36
CA ASP A 149 21.25 16.08 5.76
C ASP A 149 19.85 16.74 5.94
N ALA A 150 19.20 16.52 7.08
CA ALA A 150 17.95 17.22 7.44
C ALA A 150 18.10 18.09 8.71
N LEU A 151 19.16 18.91 8.74
CA LEU A 151 19.33 20.06 9.63
C LEU A 151 20.06 21.18 8.87
N ARG A 152 19.42 21.76 7.85
CA ARG A 152 19.73 23.10 7.33
C ARG A 152 18.47 23.77 6.81
#